data_AF-W4AKW0-F1
#
_entry.id   AF-W4AKW0-F1
#
_cell.length_a   1.000
_cell.length_b   1.000
_cell.length_c   1.000
_cell.angle_alpha   90.00
_cell.angle_beta   90.00
_cell.angle_gamma   90.00
#
_symmetry.space_group_name_H-M   'P 1'
#
loop_
_entity.id
_entity.type
_entity.pdbx_description
1 polymer ?
#
loop_
_entity_poly.entity_id
_entity_poly.type
_entity_poly.pdbx_seq_one_letter_code
_entity_poly.pdbx_strand_id
1 'polypeptide(L)'
;MKRKISQAGIKLIKNFEGCRLTAYKPVPTEVYWTIGWGHHGPDVKQGMTITQVQADAMLVKDLAKYEAYVNDREYVPITDKLNQNQFDALVSFCYNCGPGNLKKLCSGRSIEQIANSITAYNKAGGKVLNGLVRRREAELTLFNKKEEKTVAQERDINIVSTWAASAWEAATKLGYFDGTRPGAPITREEMAIVIMRMENKK
;
A
#
# COMPACT_ATOMS: atom_id res chain seq x y z
N MET A 1 -16.85 -2.38 4.54
CA MET A 1 -15.51 -2.50 5.15
C MET A 1 -14.69 -1.30 4.71
N LYS A 2 -13.93 -0.66 5.61
CA LYS A 2 -13.01 0.42 5.23
C LYS A 2 -11.77 -0.20 4.57
N ARG A 3 -11.52 0.12 3.30
CA ARG A 3 -10.33 -0.33 2.56
C ARG A 3 -9.12 0.49 2.96
N LYS A 4 -7.93 -0.09 2.80
CA LYS A 4 -6.63 0.59 2.96
C LYS A 4 -5.88 0.52 1.65
N ILE A 5 -4.95 1.44 1.44
CA ILE A 5 -4.16 1.48 0.21
C ILE A 5 -3.28 0.23 0.14
N SER A 6 -3.18 -0.37 -1.05
CA SER A 6 -2.28 -1.49 -1.29
C SER A 6 -0.88 -1.00 -1.68
N GLN A 7 0.06 -1.93 -1.82
CA GLN A 7 1.40 -1.63 -2.33
C GLN A 7 1.39 -1.06 -3.76
N ALA A 8 0.39 -1.39 -4.57
CA ALA A 8 0.26 -0.84 -5.92
C ALA A 8 0.01 0.69 -5.85
N GLY A 9 -0.93 1.11 -5.00
CA GLY A 9 -1.19 2.54 -4.74
C GLY A 9 0.01 3.27 -4.13
N ILE A 10 0.68 2.68 -3.13
CA ILE A 10 1.88 3.28 -2.52
C ILE A 10 2.98 3.48 -3.57
N LYS A 11 3.25 2.46 -4.40
CA LYS A 11 4.25 2.55 -5.47
C LYS A 11 3.89 3.62 -6.49
N LEU A 12 2.61 3.72 -6.86
CA LEU A 12 2.12 4.75 -7.78
C LEU A 12 2.43 6.16 -7.24
N ILE A 13 2.12 6.42 -5.95
CA ILE A 13 2.40 7.71 -5.31
C ILE A 13 3.90 7.99 -5.31
N LYS A 14 4.72 7.04 -4.84
CA LYS A 14 6.19 7.19 -4.81
C LYS A 14 6.82 7.44 -6.17
N ASN A 15 6.22 6.98 -7.27
CA ASN A 15 6.72 7.25 -8.62
C ASN A 15 6.58 8.73 -9.04
N PHE A 16 5.64 9.47 -8.43
CA PHE A 16 5.37 10.88 -8.75
C PHE A 16 5.83 11.84 -7.68
N GLU A 17 5.92 11.40 -6.43
CA GLU A 17 6.45 12.21 -5.33
C GLU A 17 7.98 12.13 -5.26
N GLY A 18 8.63 13.25 -4.93
CA GLY A 18 10.05 13.23 -4.58
C GLY A 18 10.25 12.84 -3.12
N CYS A 19 11.21 11.96 -2.83
CA CYS A 19 11.64 11.68 -1.45
C CYS A 19 12.84 12.55 -1.08
N ARG A 20 12.75 13.31 0.02
CA ARG A 20 13.89 14.04 0.60
C ARG A 20 14.13 13.62 2.04
N LEU A 21 15.28 12.99 2.27
CA LEU A 21 15.65 12.45 3.59
C LEU A 21 16.14 13.52 4.58
N THR A 22 16.24 14.77 4.14
CA THR A 22 16.59 15.92 4.97
C THR A 22 15.48 16.95 4.87
N ALA A 23 15.08 17.50 6.01
CA ALA A 23 14.04 18.52 6.10
C ALA A 23 14.38 19.74 5.23
N TYR A 24 13.41 20.22 4.47
CA TYR A 24 13.54 21.41 3.63
C TYR A 24 12.26 22.25 3.66
N LYS A 25 12.36 23.51 3.25
CA LYS A 25 11.19 24.36 2.98
C LYS A 25 11.01 24.51 1.47
N PRO A 26 9.86 24.09 0.90
CA PRO A 26 9.53 24.37 -0.50
C PRO A 26 9.48 25.87 -0.77
N VAL A 27 8.87 26.63 0.13
CA VAL A 27 8.85 28.10 0.12
C VAL A 27 9.45 28.61 1.44
N PRO A 28 10.43 29.54 1.41
CA PRO A 28 11.10 30.00 2.63
C PRO A 28 10.17 30.57 3.72
N THR A 29 9.02 31.10 3.32
CA THR A 29 8.01 31.70 4.19
C THR A 29 7.09 30.69 4.87
N GLU A 30 7.18 29.40 4.54
CA GLU A 30 6.38 28.38 5.23
C GLU A 30 6.76 28.26 6.70
N VAL A 31 5.77 28.07 7.56
CA VAL A 31 5.98 27.94 9.02
C VAL A 31 6.66 26.60 9.33
N TYR A 32 6.17 25.51 8.72
CA TYR A 32 6.65 24.16 8.96
C TYR A 32 7.63 23.69 7.89
N TRP A 33 8.37 22.63 8.21
CA TRP A 33 9.30 21.98 7.30
C TRP A 33 8.66 20.76 6.65
N THR A 34 9.18 20.37 5.49
CA THR A 34 8.76 19.20 4.73
C THR A 34 9.89 18.17 4.68
N ILE A 35 9.58 16.88 4.82
CA ILE A 35 10.54 15.77 4.78
C ILE A 35 9.92 14.50 4.18
N GLY A 36 10.75 13.53 3.80
CA GLY A 36 10.31 12.25 3.22
C GLY A 36 9.58 12.45 1.90
N TRP A 37 8.44 11.79 1.74
CA TRP A 37 7.60 11.82 0.54
C TRP A 37 6.62 13.02 0.49
N GLY A 38 6.88 14.07 1.26
CA GLY A 38 6.01 15.24 1.37
C GLY A 38 5.33 15.40 2.74
N HIS A 39 5.83 14.73 3.78
CA HIS A 39 5.35 14.92 5.15
C HIS A 39 5.66 16.34 5.61
N HIS A 40 4.64 17.09 6.02
CA HIS A 40 4.73 18.49 6.39
C HIS A 40 3.98 18.74 7.70
N GLY A 41 4.69 19.22 8.71
CA GLY A 41 4.10 19.38 10.05
C GLY A 41 5.03 20.02 11.08
N PRO A 42 4.46 20.42 12.25
CA PRO A 42 5.20 21.05 13.35
C PRO A 42 6.27 20.13 13.98
N ASP A 43 6.15 18.83 13.77
CA ASP A 43 7.10 17.82 14.23
C ASP A 43 8.36 17.74 13.36
N VAL A 44 8.32 18.29 12.13
CA VAL A 44 9.49 18.39 11.25
C VAL A 44 10.29 19.65 11.57
N LYS A 45 11.57 19.47 11.90
CA LYS A 45 12.47 20.56 12.33
C LYS A 45 13.61 20.77 11.34
N GLN A 46 14.17 21.97 11.34
CA GLN A 46 15.36 22.30 10.56
C GLN A 46 16.50 21.33 10.86
N GLY A 47 17.17 20.84 9.82
CA GLY A 47 18.30 19.92 9.94
C GLY A 47 17.92 18.47 10.30
N MET A 48 16.64 18.18 10.50
CA MET A 48 16.18 16.81 10.73
C MET A 48 16.49 15.93 9.52
N THR A 49 17.03 14.73 9.79
CA THR A 49 17.28 13.70 8.79
C THR A 49 16.56 12.41 9.18
N ILE A 50 16.15 11.63 8.17
CA ILE A 50 15.47 10.36 8.35
C ILE A 50 16.03 9.30 7.39
N THR A 51 15.87 8.04 7.74
CA THR A 51 16.17 6.92 6.84
C THR A 51 15.05 6.73 5.81
N GLN A 52 15.34 6.01 4.72
CA GLN A 52 14.31 5.67 3.73
C GLN A 52 13.15 4.88 4.35
N VAL A 53 13.43 3.99 5.30
CA VAL A 53 12.40 3.21 6.01
C VAL A 53 11.50 4.12 6.85
N GLN A 54 12.07 5.13 7.51
CA GLN A 54 11.29 6.12 8.25
C GLN A 54 10.43 6.97 7.31
N ALA A 55 10.98 7.41 6.17
CA ALA A 55 10.22 8.15 5.16
C ALA A 55 9.03 7.34 4.64
N ASP A 56 9.25 6.06 4.36
CA ASP A 56 8.21 5.13 3.90
C ASP A 56 7.13 4.91 4.96
N ALA A 57 7.51 4.76 6.23
CA ALA A 57 6.57 4.63 7.34
C ALA A 57 5.74 5.90 7.55
N MET A 58 6.37 7.08 7.44
CA MET A 58 5.68 8.38 7.50
C MET A 58 4.65 8.51 6.39
N LEU A 59 5.01 8.15 5.15
CA LEU A 59 4.07 8.16 4.03
C LEU A 59 2.84 7.29 4.32
N VAL A 60 3.03 6.05 4.77
CA VAL A 60 1.89 5.15 5.09
C VAL A 60 1.00 5.75 6.18
N LYS A 61 1.58 6.39 7.20
CA LYS A 61 0.82 7.08 8.25
C LYS A 61 0.03 8.26 7.69
N ASP A 62 0.64 9.08 6.85
CA ASP A 62 -0.02 10.22 6.22
C ASP A 62 -1.14 9.79 5.27
N LEU A 63 -1.00 8.64 4.61
CA LEU A 63 -2.02 8.09 3.71
C LEU A 63 -3.34 7.77 4.42
N ALA A 64 -3.32 7.49 5.73
CA ALA A 64 -4.53 7.19 6.50
C ALA A 64 -5.60 8.30 6.40
N LYS A 65 -5.20 9.58 6.31
CA LYS A 65 -6.15 10.68 6.16
C LYS A 65 -6.82 10.68 4.77
N TYR A 66 -6.08 10.31 3.72
CA TYR A 66 -6.60 10.23 2.36
C TYR A 66 -7.46 8.97 2.15
N GLU A 67 -7.07 7.85 2.76
CA GLU A 67 -7.91 6.65 2.84
C GLU A 67 -9.26 6.94 3.50
N ALA A 68 -9.27 7.75 4.57
CA ALA A 68 -10.52 8.13 5.24
C ALA A 68 -11.47 8.86 4.29
N TYR A 69 -10.98 9.82 3.50
CA TYR A 69 -11.80 10.50 2.49
C TYR A 69 -12.32 9.55 1.41
N VAL A 70 -11.52 8.62 0.90
CA VAL A 70 -11.98 7.68 -0.14
C VAL A 70 -12.99 6.67 0.41
N ASN A 71 -12.91 6.31 1.69
CA ASN A 71 -13.88 5.46 2.38
C ASN A 71 -15.16 6.20 2.80
N ASP A 72 -15.20 7.52 2.70
CA ASP A 72 -16.34 8.32 3.09
C ASP A 72 -17.29 8.54 1.91
N ARG A 73 -18.57 8.16 2.07
CA ARG A 73 -19.60 8.31 1.03
C ARG A 73 -19.91 9.77 0.71
N GLU A 74 -19.60 10.71 1.61
CA GLU A 74 -19.74 12.14 1.32
C GLU A 74 -18.78 12.59 0.20
N TYR A 75 -17.60 11.98 0.14
CA TYR A 75 -16.57 12.27 -0.85
C TYR A 75 -16.66 11.31 -2.04
N VAL A 76 -16.90 10.03 -1.78
CA VAL A 76 -16.97 8.98 -2.80
C VAL A 76 -18.25 8.15 -2.59
N PRO A 77 -19.40 8.59 -3.16
CA PRO A 77 -20.70 7.93 -2.93
C PRO A 77 -20.76 6.45 -3.28
N ILE A 78 -19.91 6.02 -4.22
CA ILE A 78 -19.82 4.63 -4.70
C ILE A 78 -18.70 3.81 -4.04
N THR A 79 -18.12 4.28 -2.94
CA THR A 79 -16.93 3.67 -2.31
C THR A 79 -17.06 2.16 -2.05
N ASP A 80 -18.25 1.68 -1.69
CA ASP A 80 -18.48 0.26 -1.44
C ASP A 80 -18.34 -0.60 -2.70
N LYS A 81 -18.58 -0.02 -3.88
CA LYS A 81 -18.53 -0.67 -5.19
C LYS A 81 -17.13 -0.69 -5.81
N LEU A 82 -16.16 0.02 -5.21
CA LEU A 82 -14.81 0.09 -5.73
C LEU A 82 -14.06 -1.24 -5.50
N ASN A 83 -13.25 -1.65 -6.47
CA ASN A 83 -12.23 -2.67 -6.23
C ASN A 83 -10.97 -2.03 -5.59
N GLN A 84 -9.99 -2.86 -5.20
CA GLN A 84 -8.79 -2.37 -4.54
C GLN A 84 -7.96 -1.40 -5.40
N ASN A 85 -7.83 -1.65 -6.71
CA ASN A 85 -7.04 -0.78 -7.59
C ASN A 85 -7.73 0.59 -7.81
N GLN A 86 -9.06 0.61 -7.89
CA GLN A 86 -9.84 1.84 -7.98
C GLN A 86 -9.70 2.65 -6.69
N PHE A 87 -9.76 1.99 -5.54
CA PHE A 87 -9.51 2.62 -4.25
C PHE A 87 -8.10 3.23 -4.21
N ASP A 88 -7.07 2.48 -4.58
CA ASP A 88 -5.68 2.92 -4.60
C ASP A 88 -5.45 4.15 -5.51
N ALA A 89 -6.02 4.13 -6.71
CA ALA A 89 -5.92 5.24 -7.65
C ALA A 89 -6.61 6.51 -7.12
N LEU A 90 -7.77 6.37 -6.47
CA LEU A 90 -8.46 7.51 -5.84
C LEU A 90 -7.71 8.04 -4.62
N VAL A 91 -7.01 7.20 -3.86
CA VAL A 91 -6.13 7.66 -2.77
C VAL A 91 -4.96 8.45 -3.34
N SER A 92 -4.30 7.97 -4.41
CA SER A 92 -3.24 8.73 -5.11
C SER A 92 -3.74 10.08 -5.64
N PHE A 93 -4.94 10.08 -6.25
CA PHE A 93 -5.58 11.29 -6.73
C PHE A 93 -5.86 12.26 -5.59
N CYS A 94 -6.43 11.79 -4.47
CA CYS A 94 -6.73 12.59 -3.29
C CYS A 94 -5.47 13.15 -2.64
N TYR A 95 -4.39 12.37 -2.60
CA TYR A 95 -3.08 12.83 -2.11
C TYR A 95 -2.59 14.05 -2.89
N ASN A 96 -2.75 14.05 -4.21
CA ASN A 96 -2.26 15.10 -5.08
C ASN A 96 -3.21 16.30 -5.23
N CYS A 97 -4.50 16.04 -5.43
CA CYS A 97 -5.50 17.05 -5.76
C CYS A 97 -6.32 17.49 -4.53
N GLY A 98 -6.20 16.79 -3.41
CA GLY A 98 -6.93 17.06 -2.18
C GLY A 98 -8.37 16.54 -2.18
N PRO A 99 -9.02 16.52 -1.00
CA PRO A 99 -10.32 15.90 -0.81
C PRO A 99 -11.47 16.66 -1.51
N GLY A 100 -11.36 17.98 -1.68
CA GLY A 100 -12.37 18.77 -2.40
C GLY A 100 -12.47 18.37 -3.88
N ASN A 101 -11.32 18.17 -4.55
CA ASN A 101 -11.30 17.68 -5.92
C ASN A 101 -11.72 16.22 -6.02
N LEU A 102 -11.39 15.38 -5.03
CA LEU A 102 -11.90 14.01 -4.96
C LEU A 102 -13.44 13.99 -4.93
N LYS A 103 -14.04 14.78 -4.02
CA LYS A 103 -15.50 14.92 -3.93
C LYS A 103 -16.10 15.36 -5.25
N LYS A 104 -15.51 16.38 -5.89
CA LYS A 104 -15.95 16.87 -7.20
C LYS A 104 -15.80 15.81 -8.30
N LEU A 105 -14.75 14.99 -8.26
CA LEU A 105 -14.52 13.89 -9.21
C LEU A 105 -15.56 12.78 -9.06
N CYS A 106 -16.00 12.45 -7.85
CA CYS A 106 -16.88 11.29 -7.62
C CYS A 106 -18.37 11.64 -7.49
N SER A 107 -18.73 12.89 -7.22
CA SER A 107 -20.12 13.32 -7.02
C SER A 107 -21.00 13.04 -8.24
N GLY A 108 -22.04 12.21 -8.05
CA GLY A 108 -23.01 11.88 -9.09
C GLY A 108 -22.46 11.07 -10.27
N ARG A 109 -21.26 10.49 -10.16
CA ARG A 109 -20.61 9.75 -11.25
C ARG A 109 -20.56 8.24 -11.00
N SER A 110 -20.74 7.47 -12.07
CA SER A 110 -20.42 6.05 -12.12
C SER A 110 -18.90 5.82 -12.14
N ILE A 111 -18.48 4.56 -11.96
CA ILE A 111 -17.07 4.15 -12.07
C ILE A 111 -16.47 4.57 -13.42
N GLU A 112 -17.19 4.33 -14.52
CA GLU A 112 -16.76 4.68 -15.88
C GLU A 112 -16.64 6.20 -16.05
N GLN A 113 -17.61 6.97 -15.54
CA GLN A 113 -17.58 8.43 -15.61
C GLN A 113 -16.43 9.02 -14.79
N ILE A 114 -16.07 8.41 -13.66
CA ILE A 114 -14.88 8.78 -12.87
C ILE A 114 -13.61 8.52 -13.69
N ALA A 115 -13.48 7.33 -14.29
CA ALA A 115 -12.34 6.97 -15.13
C ALA A 115 -12.14 7.98 -16.29
N ASN A 116 -13.22 8.36 -16.97
CA ASN A 116 -13.17 9.33 -18.06
C ASN A 116 -12.87 10.77 -17.59
N SER A 117 -13.16 11.09 -16.32
CA SER A 117 -12.99 12.44 -15.78
C SER A 117 -11.63 12.68 -15.11
N ILE A 118 -10.90 11.61 -14.72
CA ILE A 118 -9.67 11.75 -13.94
C ILE A 118 -8.57 12.51 -14.69
N THR A 119 -8.49 12.34 -16.02
CA THR A 119 -7.48 12.95 -16.89
C THR A 119 -7.62 14.46 -17.04
N ALA A 120 -8.78 15.03 -16.73
CA ALA A 120 -9.03 16.47 -16.76
C ALA A 120 -8.27 17.25 -15.66
N TYR A 121 -7.80 16.57 -14.61
CA TYR A 121 -7.08 17.17 -13.49
C TYR A 121 -5.57 17.24 -13.77
N ASN A 122 -5.22 17.90 -14.87
CA ASN A 122 -3.86 18.00 -15.40
C ASN A 122 -3.27 19.42 -15.39
N LYS A 123 -3.93 20.38 -14.71
CA LYS A 123 -3.54 21.79 -14.69
C LYS A 123 -3.06 22.26 -13.32
N ALA A 124 -2.11 23.17 -13.30
CA ALA A 124 -1.75 23.99 -12.15
C ALA A 124 -1.52 25.44 -12.60
N GLY A 125 -2.00 26.42 -11.83
CA GLY A 125 -1.95 27.83 -12.23
C GLY A 125 -2.61 28.12 -13.60
N GLY A 126 -3.66 27.35 -13.94
CA GLY A 126 -4.37 27.45 -15.22
C GLY A 126 -3.68 26.79 -16.43
N LYS A 127 -2.43 26.34 -16.30
CA LYS A 127 -1.65 25.72 -17.38
C LYS A 127 -1.62 24.20 -17.25
N VAL A 128 -1.70 23.50 -18.38
CA VAL A 128 -1.51 22.04 -18.42
C VAL A 128 -0.05 21.72 -18.11
N LEU A 129 0.19 20.75 -17.23
CA LEU A 129 1.53 20.28 -16.87
C LEU A 129 1.70 18.82 -17.30
N ASN A 130 2.73 18.54 -18.10
CA ASN A 130 3.04 17.18 -18.57
C ASN A 130 3.26 16.17 -17.43
N GLY A 131 3.76 16.63 -16.28
CA GLY A 131 3.87 15.79 -15.08
C GLY A 131 2.50 15.33 -14.56
N LEU A 132 1.51 16.21 -14.55
CA LEU A 132 0.16 15.87 -14.12
C LEU A 132 -0.57 15.02 -15.16
N VAL A 133 -0.37 15.26 -16.47
CA VAL A 133 -0.90 14.39 -17.54
C VAL A 133 -0.47 12.95 -17.31
N ARG A 134 0.85 12.70 -17.20
CA ARG A 134 1.40 11.36 -16.95
C ARG A 134 0.88 10.75 -15.65
N ARG A 135 0.72 11.56 -14.60
CA ARG A 135 0.17 11.09 -13.33
C ARG A 135 -1.28 10.62 -13.44
N ARG A 136 -2.14 11.42 -14.07
CA ARG A 136 -3.55 11.06 -14.27
C ARG A 136 -3.71 9.84 -15.17
N GLU A 137 -2.87 9.68 -16.18
CA GLU A 137 -2.84 8.49 -17.04
C GLU A 137 -2.43 7.22 -16.27
N ALA A 138 -1.43 7.32 -15.40
CA ALA A 138 -1.01 6.20 -14.56
C ALA A 138 -2.08 5.83 -13.51
N GLU A 139 -2.73 6.83 -12.90
CA GLU A 139 -3.87 6.62 -12.00
C GLU A 139 -5.05 5.97 -12.74
N LEU A 140 -5.37 6.43 -13.96
CA LEU A 140 -6.40 5.82 -14.80
C LEU A 140 -6.08 4.37 -15.15
N THR A 141 -4.82 4.09 -15.49
CA THR A 141 -4.35 2.74 -15.81
C THR A 141 -4.52 1.81 -14.60
N LEU A 142 -4.15 2.26 -13.39
CA LEU A 142 -4.39 1.50 -12.18
C LEU A 142 -5.90 1.34 -11.93
N PHE A 143 -6.69 2.41 -12.05
CA PHE A 143 -8.14 2.41 -11.82
C PHE A 143 -8.88 1.41 -12.73
N ASN A 144 -8.43 1.28 -13.99
CA ASN A 144 -9.01 0.34 -14.96
C ASN A 144 -8.47 -1.08 -14.83
N LYS A 145 -7.40 -1.30 -14.04
CA LYS A 145 -6.85 -2.63 -13.82
C LYS A 145 -7.85 -3.46 -13.01
N LYS A 146 -8.26 -4.60 -13.55
CA LYS A 146 -9.07 -5.58 -12.82
C LYS A 146 -8.30 -6.06 -11.59
N GLU A 147 -9.02 -6.27 -10.50
CA GLU A 147 -8.44 -6.84 -9.29
C GLU A 147 -7.95 -8.26 -9.60
N GLU A 148 -6.64 -8.46 -9.61
CA GLU A 148 -6.07 -9.79 -9.57
C GLU A 148 -6.37 -10.31 -8.17
N LYS A 149 -7.38 -11.18 -8.05
CA LYS A 149 -7.50 -12.00 -6.85
C LYS A 149 -6.19 -12.73 -6.73
N THR A 150 -5.41 -12.42 -5.70
CA THR A 150 -4.34 -13.30 -5.27
C THR A 150 -5.04 -14.59 -4.89
N VAL A 151 -5.11 -15.53 -5.83
CA VAL A 151 -5.31 -16.92 -5.46
C VAL A 151 -4.16 -17.15 -4.51
N ALA A 152 -4.45 -17.24 -3.20
CA ALA A 152 -3.51 -17.83 -2.28
C ALA A 152 -3.19 -19.16 -2.95
N GLN A 153 -2.01 -19.25 -3.57
CA GLN A 153 -1.62 -20.44 -4.29
C GLN A 153 -1.63 -21.50 -3.20
N GLU A 154 -2.66 -22.35 -3.18
CA GLU A 154 -2.78 -23.39 -2.18
C GLU A 154 -1.50 -24.17 -2.29
N ARG A 155 -0.64 -24.01 -1.27
CA ARG A 155 0.63 -24.69 -1.24
C ARG A 155 0.28 -26.16 -1.24
N ASP A 156 0.72 -26.89 -2.26
CA ASP A 156 0.51 -28.33 -2.32
C ASP A 156 1.11 -28.92 -1.05
N ILE A 157 0.24 -29.46 -0.19
CA ILE A 157 0.62 -29.96 1.11
C ILE A 157 1.60 -31.11 0.99
N ASN A 158 1.67 -31.79 -0.16
CA ASN A 158 2.54 -32.92 -0.42
C ASN A 158 3.91 -32.53 -0.98
N ILE A 159 4.12 -31.25 -1.33
CA ILE A 159 5.37 -30.77 -1.92
C ILE A 159 6.17 -29.98 -0.88
N VAL A 160 7.43 -30.37 -0.71
CA VAL A 160 8.38 -29.66 0.15
C VAL A 160 8.76 -28.32 -0.49
N SER A 161 8.69 -27.23 0.27
CA SER A 161 9.17 -25.94 -0.22
C SER A 161 10.68 -25.96 -0.42
N THR A 162 11.15 -25.33 -1.49
CA THR A 162 12.58 -25.29 -1.85
C THR A 162 13.46 -24.77 -0.71
N TRP A 163 13.04 -23.73 0.00
CA TRP A 163 13.77 -23.16 1.13
C TRP A 163 13.88 -24.10 2.34
N ALA A 164 12.97 -25.06 2.48
CA ALA A 164 12.89 -25.98 3.62
C ALA A 164 13.39 -27.39 3.29
N ALA A 165 13.79 -27.65 2.03
CA ALA A 165 14.07 -29.00 1.53
C ALA A 165 15.13 -29.75 2.37
N SER A 166 16.27 -29.12 2.61
CA SER A 166 17.36 -29.74 3.39
C SER A 166 16.96 -30.01 4.85
N ALA A 167 16.21 -29.10 5.47
CA ALA A 167 15.75 -29.27 6.85
C ALA A 167 14.70 -30.39 6.95
N TRP A 168 13.78 -30.47 5.99
CA TRP A 168 12.77 -31.52 5.90
C TRP A 168 13.40 -32.91 5.73
N GLU A 169 14.39 -33.02 4.84
CA GLU A 169 15.11 -34.28 4.62
C GLU A 169 15.84 -34.74 5.90
N ALA A 170 16.54 -33.83 6.57
CA ALA A 170 17.24 -34.15 7.82
C ALA A 170 16.26 -34.58 8.92
N ALA A 171 15.16 -33.86 9.10
CA ALA A 171 14.17 -34.17 10.13
C ALA A 171 13.43 -35.50 9.86
N THR A 172 13.18 -35.83 8.59
CA THR A 172 12.61 -37.12 8.19
C THR A 172 13.60 -38.27 8.45
N LYS A 173 14.89 -38.09 8.12
CA LYS A 173 15.96 -39.08 8.40
C LYS A 173 16.14 -39.36 9.89
N LEU A 174 15.96 -38.34 10.73
CA LEU A 174 16.00 -38.47 12.19
C LEU A 174 14.70 -39.04 12.79
N GLY A 175 13.68 -39.31 11.97
CA GLY A 175 12.40 -39.85 12.40
C GLY A 175 11.49 -38.85 13.13
N TYR A 176 11.75 -37.54 13.00
CA TYR A 176 10.90 -36.50 13.59
C TYR A 176 9.61 -36.27 12.82
N PHE A 177 9.62 -36.53 11.51
CA PHE A 177 8.44 -36.48 10.64
C PHE A 177 8.33 -37.79 9.84
N ASP A 178 7.11 -38.13 9.46
CA ASP A 178 6.80 -39.35 8.70
C ASP A 178 7.10 -39.23 7.19
N GLY A 179 7.61 -38.08 6.75
CA GLY A 179 7.92 -37.77 5.35
C GLY A 179 6.69 -37.40 4.52
N THR A 180 5.50 -37.32 5.12
CA THR A 180 4.26 -36.97 4.45
C THR A 180 3.83 -35.53 4.76
N ARG A 181 3.07 -34.94 3.84
CA ARG A 181 2.38 -33.65 4.03
C ARG A 181 3.25 -32.49 4.59
N PRO A 182 4.43 -32.19 4.03
CA PRO A 182 5.33 -31.11 4.47
C PRO A 182 4.72 -29.70 4.51
N GLY A 183 3.63 -29.48 3.79
CA GLY A 183 2.90 -28.21 3.76
C GLY A 183 1.69 -28.15 4.70
N ALA A 184 1.41 -29.22 5.47
CA ALA A 184 0.27 -29.23 6.38
C ALA A 184 0.43 -28.20 7.52
N PRO A 185 -0.65 -27.52 7.92
CA PRO A 185 -0.61 -26.62 9.08
C PRO A 185 -0.40 -27.43 10.36
N ILE A 186 0.49 -26.94 11.23
CA ILE A 186 0.66 -27.47 12.58
C ILE A 186 -0.14 -26.63 13.57
N THR A 187 -0.86 -27.28 14.48
CA THR A 187 -1.60 -26.59 15.55
C THR A 187 -0.67 -26.12 16.66
N ARG A 188 -1.13 -25.17 17.49
CA ARG A 188 -0.37 -24.69 18.65
C ARG A 188 -0.16 -25.78 19.70
N GLU A 189 -1.11 -26.69 19.85
CA GLU A 189 -1.02 -27.80 20.80
C GLU A 189 0.04 -28.81 20.35
N GLU A 190 0.05 -29.19 19.08
CA GLU A 190 1.08 -30.05 18.49
C GLU A 190 2.47 -29.41 18.62
N MET A 191 2.59 -28.11 18.33
CA MET A 191 3.85 -27.39 18.49
C MET A 191 4.32 -27.36 19.95
N ALA A 192 3.41 -27.15 20.91
CA ALA A 192 3.76 -27.16 22.34
C ALA A 192 4.31 -28.52 22.79
N ILE A 193 3.72 -29.62 22.33
CA ILE A 193 4.23 -30.97 22.62
C ILE A 193 5.64 -31.17 22.06
N VAL A 194 5.88 -30.72 20.82
CA VAL A 194 7.21 -30.82 20.18
C VAL A 194 8.25 -30.05 21.00
N ILE A 195 7.96 -28.81 21.38
CA ILE A 195 8.86 -27.96 22.17
C ILE A 195 9.22 -28.65 23.50
N MET A 196 8.22 -29.08 24.28
CA MET A 196 8.47 -29.70 25.59
C MET A 196 9.24 -31.02 25.48
N ARG A 197 9.02 -31.80 24.40
CA ARG A 197 9.81 -33.02 24.14
C ARG A 197 11.27 -32.73 23.80
N MET A 198 11.56 -31.61 23.14
CA MET A 198 12.93 -31.21 22.81
C MET A 198 13.67 -30.65 24.03
N GLU A 199 12.98 -29.93 24.91
CA GLU A 199 13.58 -29.40 26.14
C GLU A 199 13.93 -30.51 27.15
N ASN A 200 13.10 -31.56 27.25
CA ASN A 200 13.33 -32.69 28.16
C ASN A 200 14.32 -33.76 27.63
N LYS A 201 14.89 -33.56 26.43
CA LYS A 201 15.94 -34.44 25.86
C LYS A 201 17.37 -33.91 26.09
N LYS A 202 17.52 -32.80 26.81
CA LYS A 202 18.81 -32.30 27.31
C LYS A 202 19.12 -32.92 28.67
#